data_AF-A0A925XJP8-F1
#
_entry.id   AF-A0A925XJP8-F1
#
_cell.length_a   1.000
_cell.length_b   1.000
_cell.length_c   1.000
_cell.angle_alpha   90.00
_cell.angle_beta   90.00
_cell.angle_gamma   90.00
#
_symmetry.space_group_name_H-M   'P 1'
#
loop_
_entity.id
_entity.type
_entity.pdbx_description
1 polymer ?
#
loop_
_entity_poly.entity_id
_entity_poly.type
_entity_poly.pdbx_seq_one_letter_code
_entity_poly.pdbx_strand_id
1 'polypeptide(L)'
;MSSAGPSRRDERKPSLRRAFSWQRAREQLIQGMLFGCALLSILTTLSIIYVLFTEAVLALPPQTSFFQEIGLREFFTETRWTPQYAEEQRHYGILPLVCGTFLITGISGLIGLPAGLMIAIYLSEYATPRTRSICKPLLEILAGVPTVVYGYFALKFLTPYFIMPVFRDFLGLSVN
;
A
#
# COMPACT_ATOMS: atom_id res chain seq x y z
N MET A 1 -14.38 -85.73 12.33
CA MET A 1 -13.27 -84.76 12.44
C MET A 1 -13.67 -83.54 11.61
N SER A 2 -14.49 -82.62 12.14
CA SER A 2 -14.12 -81.49 13.02
C SER A 2 -12.81 -80.82 12.58
N SER A 3 -12.92 -79.72 11.85
CA SER A 3 -11.93 -78.64 11.93
C SER A 3 -12.70 -77.32 11.94
N ALA A 4 -12.51 -76.60 13.04
CA ALA A 4 -13.11 -75.33 13.35
C ALA A 4 -12.11 -74.20 13.07
N GLY A 5 -12.61 -73.06 12.59
CA GLY A 5 -11.98 -71.74 12.73
C GLY A 5 -11.81 -70.94 11.42
N PRO A 6 -11.68 -69.59 11.47
CA PRO A 6 -11.72 -68.71 12.64
C PRO A 6 -12.80 -67.60 12.59
N SER A 7 -13.18 -67.20 13.80
CA SER A 7 -13.80 -65.95 14.27
C SER A 7 -14.08 -64.84 13.24
N ARG A 8 -15.36 -64.48 13.11
CA ARG A 8 -15.79 -63.14 12.67
C ARG A 8 -15.12 -62.09 13.55
N ARG A 9 -14.16 -61.35 12.99
CA ARG A 9 -13.67 -60.12 13.60
C ARG A 9 -14.77 -59.08 13.50
N ASP A 10 -15.24 -58.67 14.67
CA ASP A 10 -16.16 -57.57 14.90
C ASP A 10 -15.53 -56.27 14.37
N GLU A 11 -15.98 -55.80 13.20
CA GLU A 11 -15.60 -54.51 12.63
C GLU A 11 -16.23 -53.39 13.48
N ARG A 12 -15.56 -53.03 14.58
CA ARG A 12 -15.83 -51.78 15.29
C ARG A 12 -15.48 -50.61 14.37
N LYS A 13 -16.49 -50.09 13.66
CA LYS A 13 -16.42 -48.80 12.96
C LYS A 13 -16.12 -47.70 13.99
N PRO A 14 -15.02 -46.93 13.87
CA PRO A 14 -14.78 -45.81 14.76
C PRO A 14 -15.88 -44.77 14.54
N SER A 15 -16.46 -44.30 15.65
CA SER A 15 -17.59 -43.39 15.68
C SER A 15 -17.22 -41.99 15.15
N LEU A 16 -17.39 -41.79 13.83
CA LEU A 16 -17.24 -40.53 13.07
C LEU A 16 -18.20 -39.40 13.47
N ARG A 17 -18.84 -39.46 14.64
CA ARG A 17 -19.86 -38.49 15.06
C ARG A 17 -19.33 -37.32 15.89
N ARG A 18 -18.11 -37.40 16.45
CA ARG A 18 -17.56 -36.35 17.34
C ARG A 18 -16.56 -35.39 16.69
N ALA A 19 -15.86 -35.79 15.62
CA ALA A 19 -14.90 -34.90 14.93
C ALA A 19 -15.57 -33.76 14.14
N PHE A 20 -16.84 -33.95 13.74
CA PHE A 20 -17.58 -32.95 12.97
C PHE A 20 -18.00 -31.70 13.77
N SER A 21 -18.13 -31.76 15.10
CA SER A 21 -18.62 -30.60 15.88
C SER A 21 -17.54 -29.55 16.15
N TRP A 22 -16.30 -29.96 16.41
CA TRP A 22 -15.20 -29.03 16.72
C TRP A 22 -14.72 -28.28 15.48
N GLN A 23 -14.68 -28.93 14.31
CA GLN A 23 -14.37 -28.28 13.03
C GLN A 23 -15.46 -27.27 12.63
N ARG A 24 -16.74 -27.60 12.77
CA ARG A 24 -17.85 -26.69 12.48
C ARG A 24 -17.87 -25.48 13.43
N ALA A 25 -17.57 -25.66 14.72
CA ALA A 25 -17.47 -24.54 15.67
C ALA A 25 -16.31 -23.59 15.33
N ARG A 26 -15.16 -24.13 14.91
CA ARG A 26 -14.04 -23.31 14.42
C ARG A 26 -14.38 -22.58 13.13
N GLU A 27 -15.07 -23.24 12.21
CA GLU A 27 -15.51 -22.64 10.95
C GLU A 27 -16.47 -21.47 11.21
N GLN A 28 -17.44 -21.65 12.11
CA GLN A 28 -18.34 -20.57 12.53
C GLN A 28 -17.62 -19.43 13.25
N LEU A 29 -16.60 -19.73 14.07
CA LEU A 29 -15.79 -18.70 14.72
C LEU A 29 -14.98 -17.89 13.70
N ILE A 30 -14.32 -18.57 12.75
CA ILE A 30 -13.55 -17.93 11.69
C ILE A 30 -14.48 -17.09 10.81
N GLN A 31 -15.62 -17.63 10.41
CA GLN A 31 -16.62 -16.90 9.62
C GLN A 31 -17.15 -15.68 10.39
N GLY A 32 -17.42 -15.81 11.68
CA GLY A 32 -17.84 -14.70 12.54
C GLY A 32 -16.77 -13.62 12.70
N MET A 33 -15.50 -14.01 12.86
CA MET A 33 -14.38 -13.07 12.93
C MET A 33 -14.14 -12.35 11.60
N LEU A 34 -14.20 -13.07 10.48
CA LEU A 34 -14.08 -12.49 9.14
C LEU A 34 -15.24 -11.54 8.85
N PHE A 35 -16.47 -11.91 9.21
CA PHE A 35 -17.64 -11.04 9.09
C PHE A 35 -17.52 -9.80 9.97
N GLY A 36 -17.06 -9.95 11.23
CA GLY A 36 -16.80 -8.83 12.12
C GLY A 36 -15.72 -7.89 11.59
N CYS A 37 -14.63 -8.44 11.03
CA CYS A 37 -13.56 -7.66 10.39
C CYS A 37 -14.08 -6.90 9.17
N ALA A 38 -14.87 -7.56 8.31
CA ALA A 38 -15.48 -6.94 7.15
C ALA A 38 -16.44 -5.82 7.57
N LEU A 39 -17.29 -6.06 8.57
CA LEU A 39 -18.23 -5.06 9.10
C LEU A 39 -17.48 -3.86 9.70
N LEU A 40 -16.44 -4.11 10.49
CA LEU A 40 -15.59 -3.06 11.06
C LEU A 40 -14.89 -2.24 9.97
N SER A 41 -14.38 -2.89 8.92
CA SER A 41 -13.76 -2.21 7.77
C SER A 41 -14.75 -1.29 7.04
N ILE A 42 -15.97 -1.78 6.77
CA ILE A 42 -17.03 -0.98 6.15
C ILE A 42 -17.43 0.18 7.06
N LEU A 43 -17.67 -0.07 8.35
CA LEU A 43 -18.00 0.97 9.33
C LEU A 43 -16.91 2.02 9.44
N THR A 44 -15.64 1.62 9.47
CA THR A 44 -14.49 2.54 9.47
C THR A 44 -14.46 3.39 8.21
N THR A 45 -14.67 2.78 7.04
CA THR A 45 -14.70 3.49 5.75
C THR A 45 -15.86 4.51 5.72
N LEU A 46 -17.05 4.10 6.14
CA LEU A 46 -18.20 5.01 6.24
C LEU A 46 -17.97 6.12 7.25
N SER A 47 -17.28 5.83 8.35
CA SER A 47 -16.92 6.83 9.38
C SER A 47 -15.93 7.85 8.84
N ILE A 48 -14.89 7.41 8.11
CA ILE A 48 -13.94 8.30 7.44
C ILE A 48 -14.67 9.20 6.43
N ILE A 49 -15.54 8.63 5.59
CA ILE A 49 -16.32 9.41 4.62
C ILE A 49 -17.22 10.43 5.33
N TYR A 50 -17.90 10.01 6.40
CA TYR A 50 -18.76 10.88 7.19
C TYR A 50 -17.99 12.06 7.79
N VAL A 51 -16.86 11.79 8.47
CA VAL A 51 -16.00 12.83 9.06
C VAL A 51 -15.46 13.77 7.98
N LEU A 52 -14.93 13.25 6.88
CA LEU A 52 -14.40 14.09 5.81
C LEU A 52 -15.48 14.95 5.16
N PHE A 53 -16.68 14.42 4.95
CA PHE A 53 -17.79 15.17 4.36
C PHE A 53 -18.25 16.29 5.27
N THR A 54 -18.37 16.02 6.57
CA THR A 54 -18.86 17.02 7.52
C THR A 54 -17.83 18.11 7.82
N GLU A 55 -16.54 17.77 7.94
CA GLU A 55 -15.43 18.74 8.05
C GLU A 55 -15.32 19.59 6.77
N ALA A 56 -15.51 18.97 5.60
CA ALA A 56 -15.47 19.68 4.33
C ALA A 56 -16.64 20.67 4.19
N VAL A 57 -17.88 20.27 4.50
CA VAL A 57 -19.10 21.00 4.11
C VAL A 57 -19.89 21.60 5.29
N LEU A 58 -20.02 20.87 6.40
CA LEU A 58 -21.00 21.13 7.46
C LEU A 58 -20.43 21.80 8.73
N ALA A 59 -19.11 21.96 8.84
CA ALA A 59 -18.41 22.58 9.98
C ALA A 59 -18.78 21.93 11.33
N LEU A 60 -18.18 20.79 11.65
CA LEU A 60 -18.39 20.18 12.96
C LEU A 60 -17.77 21.06 14.06
N PRO A 61 -18.50 21.41 15.15
CA PRO A 61 -17.91 22.15 16.26
C PRO A 61 -16.70 21.38 16.82
N PRO A 62 -15.53 22.02 17.05
CA PRO A 62 -15.29 23.46 17.13
C PRO A 62 -14.72 24.12 15.86
N GLN A 63 -14.66 23.41 14.73
CA GLN A 63 -13.95 23.86 13.52
C GLN A 63 -14.91 24.51 12.50
N THR A 64 -14.43 25.56 11.84
CA THR A 64 -15.04 26.13 10.63
C THR A 64 -14.90 25.17 9.46
N SER A 65 -15.89 25.13 8.55
CA SER A 65 -15.85 24.22 7.40
C SER A 65 -14.69 24.58 6.48
N PHE A 66 -13.96 23.58 6.00
CA PHE A 66 -12.82 23.76 5.11
C PHE A 66 -13.15 24.65 3.90
N PHE A 67 -14.32 24.46 3.28
CA PHE A 67 -14.74 25.24 2.10
C PHE A 67 -15.33 26.63 2.44
N GLN A 68 -15.52 26.94 3.72
CA GLN A 68 -15.81 28.30 4.17
C GLN A 68 -14.52 29.11 4.34
N GLU A 69 -13.43 28.46 4.76
CA GLU A 69 -12.11 29.09 4.88
C GLU A 69 -11.42 29.22 3.51
N ILE A 70 -11.50 28.18 2.68
CA ILE A 70 -10.85 28.13 1.37
C ILE A 70 -11.93 27.96 0.31
N GLY A 71 -12.13 28.99 -0.52
CA GLY A 71 -13.13 28.92 -1.58
C GLY A 71 -12.83 27.79 -2.57
N LEU A 72 -13.86 27.13 -3.10
CA LEU A 72 -13.71 26.07 -4.11
C LEU A 72 -12.84 26.50 -5.29
N ARG A 73 -13.00 27.74 -5.75
CA ARG A 73 -12.19 28.30 -6.84
C ARG A 73 -10.72 28.32 -6.46
N GLU A 74 -10.40 28.85 -5.29
CA GLU A 74 -9.03 28.93 -4.79
C GLU A 74 -8.44 27.53 -4.66
N PHE A 75 -9.15 26.58 -4.05
CA PHE A 75 -8.72 25.18 -3.97
C PHE A 75 -8.29 24.60 -5.33
N PHE A 76 -9.07 24.84 -6.41
CA PHE A 76 -8.76 24.33 -7.74
C PHE A 76 -7.80 25.18 -8.58
N THR A 77 -7.63 26.48 -8.32
CA THR A 77 -6.77 27.37 -9.14
C THR A 77 -5.45 27.74 -8.48
N GLU A 78 -5.35 27.56 -7.16
CA GLU A 78 -4.16 27.89 -6.39
C GLU A 78 -2.99 26.96 -6.78
N THR A 79 -1.81 27.55 -7.02
CA THR A 79 -0.62 26.82 -7.47
C THR A 79 0.35 26.52 -6.34
N ARG A 80 -0.09 26.65 -5.08
CA ARG A 80 0.73 26.44 -3.88
C ARG A 80 0.06 25.43 -2.96
N TRP A 81 0.89 24.55 -2.40
CA TRP A 81 0.51 23.58 -1.38
C TRP A 81 1.43 23.78 -0.17
N THR A 82 0.95 24.54 0.82
CA THR A 82 1.73 24.95 1.99
C THR A 82 0.96 24.82 3.32
N PRO A 83 0.36 23.65 3.62
CA PRO A 83 -0.46 23.48 4.83
C PRO A 83 0.34 23.55 6.14
N GLN A 84 1.66 23.36 6.08
CA GLN A 84 2.56 23.33 7.24
C GLN A 84 3.03 24.72 7.70
N TYR A 85 2.78 25.77 6.91
CA TYR A 85 3.18 27.14 7.24
C TYR A 85 2.20 27.80 8.21
N ALA A 86 2.59 28.94 8.79
CA ALA A 86 1.72 29.75 9.65
C ALA A 86 0.43 30.15 8.91
N GLU A 87 -0.65 30.43 9.65
CA GLU A 87 -2.00 30.65 9.10
C GLU A 87 -2.04 31.63 7.91
N GLU A 88 -1.27 32.73 7.99
CA GLU A 88 -1.18 33.75 6.93
C GLU A 88 -0.56 33.25 5.61
N GLN A 89 0.12 32.10 5.61
CA GLN A 89 0.83 31.52 4.47
C GLN A 89 0.30 30.12 4.08
N ARG A 90 -0.82 29.68 4.66
CA ARG A 90 -1.41 28.39 4.31
C ARG A 90 -2.16 28.49 2.98
N HIS A 91 -1.71 27.71 2.02
CA HIS A 91 -2.37 27.54 0.72
C HIS A 91 -2.71 26.07 0.54
N TYR A 92 -3.93 25.79 0.10
CA TYR A 92 -4.48 24.43 -0.04
C TYR A 92 -4.80 24.08 -1.50
N GLY A 93 -4.03 24.61 -2.45
CA GLY A 93 -4.23 24.33 -3.88
C GLY A 93 -4.01 22.86 -4.22
N ILE A 94 -4.96 22.24 -4.93
CA ILE A 94 -4.84 20.83 -5.36
C ILE A 94 -3.95 20.66 -6.60
N LEU A 95 -3.78 21.72 -7.41
CA LEU A 95 -3.05 21.64 -8.68
C LEU A 95 -1.61 21.10 -8.54
N PRO A 96 -0.78 21.56 -7.59
CA PRO A 96 0.58 21.04 -7.44
C PRO A 96 0.62 19.55 -7.10
N LEU A 97 -0.36 19.06 -6.33
CA LEU A 97 -0.45 17.65 -5.97
C LEU A 97 -0.80 16.78 -7.19
N VAL A 98 -1.77 17.23 -7.99
CA VAL A 98 -2.21 16.53 -9.20
C VAL A 98 -1.11 16.56 -10.25
N CYS A 99 -0.57 17.74 -10.56
CA CYS A 99 0.54 17.88 -11.50
C CYS A 99 1.77 17.11 -11.04
N GLY A 100 2.13 17.19 -9.74
CA GLY A 100 3.24 16.42 -9.16
C GLY A 100 3.06 14.92 -9.30
N THR A 101 1.84 14.41 -9.06
CA THR A 101 1.51 12.99 -9.26
C THR A 101 1.70 12.59 -10.73
N PHE A 102 1.11 13.33 -11.68
CA PHE A 102 1.26 13.01 -13.10
C PHE A 102 2.72 13.12 -13.58
N LEU A 103 3.47 14.12 -13.12
CA LEU A 103 4.88 14.30 -13.46
C LEU A 103 5.72 13.13 -12.94
N ILE A 104 5.60 12.78 -11.65
CA ILE A 104 6.35 11.69 -11.04
C ILE A 104 5.96 10.35 -11.67
N THR A 105 4.67 10.07 -11.83
CA THR A 105 4.20 8.84 -12.49
C THR A 105 4.65 8.76 -13.94
N GLY A 106 4.60 9.86 -14.69
CA GLY A 106 5.05 9.92 -16.08
C GLY A 106 6.54 9.66 -16.23
N ILE A 107 7.38 10.36 -15.47
CA ILE A 107 8.84 10.18 -15.49
C ILE A 107 9.24 8.79 -14.98
N SER A 108 8.62 8.35 -13.87
CA SER A 108 8.84 7.02 -13.32
C SER A 108 8.43 5.91 -14.30
N GLY A 109 7.29 6.07 -14.99
CA GLY A 109 6.87 5.15 -16.02
C GLY A 109 7.83 5.12 -17.21
N LEU A 110 8.26 6.29 -17.69
CA LEU A 110 9.16 6.44 -18.84
C LEU A 110 10.52 5.76 -18.61
N ILE A 111 11.03 5.76 -17.38
CA ILE A 111 12.36 5.19 -17.07
C ILE A 111 12.20 3.78 -16.47
N GLY A 112 11.28 3.62 -15.53
CA GLY A 112 11.07 2.39 -14.75
C GLY A 112 10.46 1.26 -15.56
N LEU A 113 9.49 1.52 -16.44
CA LEU A 113 8.90 0.47 -17.28
C LEU A 113 9.90 -0.14 -18.26
N PRO A 114 10.64 0.62 -19.09
CA PRO A 114 11.60 0.00 -20.00
C PRO A 114 12.73 -0.70 -19.24
N ALA A 115 13.26 -0.09 -18.17
CA ALA A 115 14.31 -0.72 -17.36
C ALA A 115 13.81 -2.03 -16.72
N GLY A 116 12.63 -2.00 -16.09
CA GLY A 116 12.02 -3.16 -15.44
C GLY A 116 11.71 -4.28 -16.43
N LEU A 117 11.18 -3.93 -17.61
CA LEU A 117 10.90 -4.89 -18.68
C LEU A 117 12.18 -5.53 -19.23
N MET A 118 13.23 -4.73 -19.48
CA MET A 118 14.53 -5.26 -19.92
C MET A 118 15.13 -6.21 -18.89
N ILE A 119 15.08 -5.87 -17.60
CA ILE A 119 15.57 -6.74 -16.51
C ILE A 119 14.76 -8.04 -16.46
N ALA A 120 13.43 -7.96 -16.60
CA ALA A 120 12.56 -9.13 -16.62
C ALA A 120 12.89 -10.08 -17.77
N ILE A 121 13.00 -9.56 -19.00
CA ILE A 121 13.36 -10.33 -20.20
C ILE A 121 14.76 -10.95 -20.05
N TYR A 122 15.74 -10.18 -19.58
CA TYR A 122 17.09 -10.69 -19.37
C TYR A 122 17.10 -11.85 -18.36
N LEU A 123 16.40 -11.72 -17.23
CA LEU A 123 16.35 -12.76 -16.21
C LEU A 123 15.55 -14.00 -16.62
N SER A 124 14.57 -13.86 -17.52
CA SER A 124 13.77 -15.00 -17.99
C SER A 124 14.46 -15.78 -19.11
N GLU A 125 15.07 -15.09 -20.08
CA GLU A 125 15.56 -15.71 -21.31
C GLU A 125 17.08 -15.86 -21.37
N TYR A 126 17.83 -14.89 -20.83
CA TYR A 126 19.28 -14.77 -21.10
C TYR A 126 20.16 -15.07 -19.88
N ALA A 127 19.64 -14.94 -18.67
CA ALA A 127 20.43 -15.05 -17.46
C ALA A 127 20.89 -16.49 -17.20
N THR A 128 22.19 -16.67 -16.99
CA THR A 128 22.75 -17.95 -16.54
C THR A 128 22.17 -18.35 -15.17
N PRO A 129 22.17 -19.65 -14.82
CA PRO A 129 21.64 -20.12 -13.54
C PRO A 129 22.24 -19.40 -12.31
N ARG A 130 23.53 -19.05 -12.36
CA ARG A 130 24.23 -18.32 -11.28
C ARG A 130 23.76 -16.87 -11.15
N THR A 131 23.59 -16.16 -12.26
CA THR A 131 23.09 -14.78 -12.25
C THR A 131 21.67 -14.74 -11.71
N ARG A 132 20.82 -15.65 -12.20
CA ARG A 132 19.43 -15.75 -11.76
C ARG A 132 19.30 -16.06 -10.26
N SER A 133 20.14 -16.95 -9.72
CA SER A 133 20.12 -17.32 -8.29
C SER A 133 20.50 -16.18 -7.35
N ILE A 134 21.23 -15.16 -7.82
CA ILE A 134 21.63 -13.99 -7.03
C ILE A 134 20.67 -12.82 -7.25
N CYS A 135 20.41 -12.47 -8.52
CA CYS A 135 19.60 -11.29 -8.84
C CYS A 135 18.14 -11.45 -8.42
N LYS A 136 17.56 -12.65 -8.54
CA LYS A 136 16.14 -12.84 -8.23
C LYS A 136 15.83 -12.61 -6.73
N PRO A 137 16.55 -13.22 -5.76
CA PRO A 137 16.35 -12.90 -4.35
C PRO A 137 16.62 -11.43 -4.01
N LEU A 138 17.64 -10.81 -4.61
CA LEU A 138 17.92 -9.39 -4.39
C LEU A 138 16.76 -8.50 -4.84
N LEU A 139 16.17 -8.77 -6.01
CA LEU A 139 14.99 -8.05 -6.50
C LEU A 139 13.77 -8.27 -5.61
N GLU A 140 13.56 -9.49 -5.09
CA GLU A 140 12.50 -9.79 -4.14
C GLU A 140 12.69 -9.03 -2.82
N ILE A 141 13.93 -8.94 -2.31
CA ILE A 141 14.25 -8.15 -1.12
C ILE A 141 14.02 -6.66 -1.39
N LEU A 142 14.51 -6.14 -2.52
CA LEU A 142 14.34 -4.72 -2.89
C LEU A 142 12.86 -4.35 -3.04
N ALA A 143 12.04 -5.24 -3.60
CA ALA A 143 10.59 -5.07 -3.71
C ALA A 143 9.88 -5.17 -2.35
N GLY A 144 10.45 -5.92 -1.39
CA GLY A 144 9.92 -6.07 -0.05
C GLY A 144 10.21 -4.89 0.89
N VAL A 145 11.12 -3.99 0.53
CA VAL A 145 11.40 -2.79 1.34
C VAL A 145 10.21 -1.83 1.29
N PRO A 146 9.74 -1.29 2.44
CA PRO A 146 8.64 -0.33 2.46
C PRO A 146 8.98 0.93 1.65
N THR A 147 8.04 1.38 0.81
CA THR A 147 8.22 2.56 -0.06
C THR A 147 8.59 3.84 0.71
N VAL A 148 8.10 3.97 1.96
CA VAL A 148 8.42 5.10 2.85
C VAL A 148 9.92 5.17 3.19
N VAL A 149 10.61 4.03 3.27
CA VAL A 149 12.06 3.99 3.56
C VAL A 149 12.83 4.58 2.40
N TYR A 150 12.49 4.20 1.16
CA TYR A 150 13.11 4.78 -0.03
C TYR A 150 12.83 6.29 -0.15
N GLY A 151 11.61 6.73 0.15
CA GLY A 151 11.26 8.15 0.16
C GLY A 151 12.08 8.94 1.18
N TYR A 152 12.17 8.46 2.41
CA TYR A 152 12.95 9.13 3.46
C TYR A 152 14.46 9.13 3.15
N PHE A 153 15.00 8.02 2.64
CA PHE A 153 16.38 7.95 2.17
C PHE A 153 16.65 8.96 1.04
N ALA A 154 15.74 9.06 0.07
CA ALA A 154 15.86 10.02 -1.03
C ALA A 154 15.88 11.47 -0.51
N LEU A 155 15.01 11.81 0.45
CA LEU A 155 14.95 13.15 1.02
C LEU A 155 16.17 13.48 1.90
N LYS A 156 16.62 12.56 2.75
CA LYS A 156 17.65 12.86 3.76
C LYS A 156 19.07 12.59 3.30
N PHE A 157 19.25 11.69 2.33
CA PHE A 157 20.58 11.31 1.84
C PHE A 157 20.75 11.68 0.37
N LEU A 158 19.90 11.17 -0.52
CA LEU A 158 20.09 11.36 -1.96
C LEU A 158 20.00 12.84 -2.35
N THR A 159 19.04 13.59 -1.79
CA THR A 159 18.82 15.00 -2.12
C THR A 159 20.02 15.90 -1.78
N PRO A 160 20.48 15.97 -0.51
CA PRO A 160 21.58 16.87 -0.15
C PRO A 160 22.94 16.41 -0.69
N TYR A 161 23.21 15.11 -0.78
CA TYR A 161 24.55 14.61 -1.11
C TYR A 161 24.75 14.30 -2.60
N PHE A 162 23.68 14.06 -3.36
CA PHE A 162 23.78 13.74 -4.79
C PHE A 162 23.00 14.71 -5.67
N ILE A 163 21.71 14.91 -5.43
CA ILE A 163 20.86 15.68 -6.35
C ILE A 163 21.26 17.16 -6.36
N MET A 164 21.34 17.79 -5.18
CA MET A 164 21.69 19.21 -5.08
C MET A 164 23.07 19.54 -5.67
N PRO A 165 24.16 18.81 -5.35
CA PRO A 165 25.47 19.05 -5.97
C PRO A 165 25.45 18.85 -7.47
N VAL A 166 24.83 17.78 -7.98
CA VAL A 166 24.76 17.53 -9.43
C VAL A 166 24.01 18.66 -10.14
N PHE A 167 22.87 19.10 -9.62
CA PHE A 167 22.13 20.21 -10.23
C PHE A 167 22.90 21.53 -10.16
N ARG A 168 23.58 21.80 -9.04
CA ARG A 168 24.33 23.03 -8.86
C ARG A 168 25.59 23.08 -9.73
N ASP A 169 26.39 22.02 -9.69
CA ASP A 169 27.74 22.01 -10.26
C ASP A 169 27.73 21.60 -11.74
N PHE A 170 26.83 20.69 -12.14
CA PHE A 170 26.74 20.23 -13.53
C PHE A 170 25.77 21.05 -14.38
N LEU A 171 24.63 21.45 -13.81
CA LEU A 171 23.58 22.20 -14.54
C LEU A 171 23.57 23.71 -14.23
N GLY A 172 24.33 24.17 -13.23
CA GLY A 172 24.35 25.59 -12.83
C GLY A 172 23.04 26.05 -12.17
N LEU A 173 22.16 25.13 -11.78
CA LEU A 173 20.85 25.44 -11.23
C LEU A 173 20.88 25.39 -9.69
N SER A 174 20.57 26.50 -9.04
CA SER A 174 20.37 26.52 -7.58
C SER A 174 18.99 25.96 -7.26
N VAL A 175 18.94 24.72 -6.77
CA VAL A 175 17.72 24.10 -6.23
C VAL A 175 17.65 24.47 -4.75
N ASN A 176 16.70 25.34 -4.41
CA ASN A 176 16.43 25.81 -3.04
C ASN A 176 15.30 24.99 -2.40
#